data_AF-A0ABF7RDI3-F1
#
_entry.id   AF-A0ABF7RDI3-F1
#
_cell.length_a   1.000
_cell.length_b   1.000
_cell.length_c   1.000
_cell.angle_alpha   90.00
_cell.angle_beta   90.00
_cell.angle_gamma   90.00
#
_symmetry.space_group_name_H-M   'P 1'
#
loop_
_entity.id
_entity.type
_entity.pdbx_description
1 polymer ?
#
loop_
_entity_poly.entity_id
_entity_poly.type
_entity_poly.pdbx_seq_one_letter_code
_entity_poly.pdbx_strand_id
1 'polypeptide(L)'
;MVPARPARIIDRSLASCPDMDPRADTSEPVPDDLLDTRRARDAIFARIRNAQRRSEPPTQGERDAVADYLARHPAGPRPPVPADLTAHFAGQAQRMASTLDTVATMAEVPAAAARYLAGLGLAPRAVAWRALQSLDWAGAGVAVECRPPLRDPQADQDHGDLVGITDCFCAIAETGSLMLLSGPEQVASTALLPETHIAVVPQSRIVADLEAAYALVRTERGELPRATNVISGPSRTGDIEQTIVLGAHGPYRVHVIVVTQA
;
A
#
# COMPACT_ATOMS: atom_id res chain seq x y z
N MET A 1 -51.60 23.19 -38.79
CA MET A 1 -51.50 21.93 -39.57
C MET A 1 -50.49 22.18 -40.69
N VAL A 2 -49.22 21.86 -40.43
CA VAL A 2 -48.07 22.14 -41.32
C VAL A 2 -47.55 20.79 -41.83
N PRO A 3 -47.38 20.59 -43.16
CA PRO A 3 -47.01 19.28 -43.70
C PRO A 3 -45.52 18.99 -43.56
N ALA A 4 -45.20 17.73 -43.27
CA ALA A 4 -43.85 17.19 -43.15
C ALA A 4 -43.12 17.13 -44.50
N ARG A 5 -41.81 17.44 -44.50
CA ARG A 5 -40.91 17.23 -45.65
C ARG A 5 -40.18 15.87 -45.51
N PRO A 6 -39.91 15.15 -46.62
CA PRO A 6 -39.30 13.82 -46.60
C PRO A 6 -37.78 13.87 -46.39
N ALA A 7 -37.25 12.90 -45.63
CA ALA A 7 -35.81 12.68 -45.45
C ALA A 7 -35.19 12.09 -46.73
N ARG A 8 -34.10 12.70 -47.22
CA ARG A 8 -33.27 12.14 -48.30
C ARG A 8 -32.35 11.05 -47.75
N ILE A 9 -32.43 9.89 -48.37
CA ILE A 9 -31.54 8.75 -48.24
C ILE A 9 -30.15 9.16 -48.77
N ILE A 10 -29.10 8.99 -47.97
CA ILE A 10 -27.71 9.17 -48.40
C ILE A 10 -27.15 7.82 -48.82
N ASP A 11 -26.66 7.79 -50.06
CA ASP A 11 -26.04 6.69 -50.79
C ASP A 11 -24.77 6.16 -50.07
N ARG A 12 -24.68 4.84 -49.90
CA ARG A 12 -23.51 4.14 -49.33
C ARG A 12 -22.61 3.66 -50.46
N SER A 13 -21.72 4.54 -50.92
CA SER A 13 -20.56 4.12 -51.72
C SER A 13 -19.44 3.64 -50.81
N LEU A 14 -19.06 2.37 -50.97
CA LEU A 14 -17.94 1.70 -50.30
C LEU A 14 -16.60 2.29 -50.78
N ALA A 15 -15.97 3.10 -49.94
CA ALA A 15 -14.54 3.40 -50.06
C ALA A 15 -13.77 2.46 -49.14
N SER A 16 -12.88 1.66 -49.72
CA SER A 16 -11.98 0.73 -49.03
C SER A 16 -11.04 1.46 -48.06
N CYS A 17 -11.05 1.07 -46.78
CA CYS A 17 -10.01 1.46 -45.82
C CYS A 17 -8.69 0.73 -46.17
N PRO A 18 -7.54 1.41 -46.17
CA PRO A 18 -6.26 0.73 -46.28
C PRO A 18 -5.91 0.02 -44.96
N ASP A 19 -5.28 -1.15 -45.07
CA ASP A 19 -4.77 -1.96 -43.96
C ASP A 19 -3.81 -1.16 -43.07
N MET A 20 -4.15 -1.06 -41.77
CA MET A 20 -3.29 -0.49 -40.72
C MET A 20 -2.60 -1.63 -39.97
N ASP A 21 -1.27 -1.67 -40.04
CA ASP A 21 -0.40 -2.56 -39.25
C ASP A 21 -0.46 -2.15 -37.76
N PRO A 22 -0.92 -3.02 -36.84
CA PRO A 22 -1.13 -2.66 -35.43
C PRO A 22 0.17 -2.55 -34.61
N ARG A 23 1.35 -2.59 -35.25
CA ARG A 23 2.67 -2.47 -34.58
C ARG A 23 3.53 -1.29 -35.03
N ALA A 24 3.01 -0.36 -35.83
CA ALA A 24 3.69 0.90 -36.09
C ALA A 24 3.50 1.85 -34.89
N ASP A 25 4.49 1.93 -34.02
CA ASP A 25 4.65 3.01 -33.04
C ASP A 25 4.87 4.32 -33.80
N THR A 26 3.79 5.06 -34.03
CA THR A 26 3.81 6.39 -34.64
C THR A 26 3.88 7.50 -33.61
N SER A 27 4.39 7.24 -32.40
CA SER A 27 4.70 8.33 -31.48
C SER A 27 5.90 9.12 -32.02
N GLU A 28 5.61 10.23 -32.70
CA GLU A 28 6.60 11.30 -32.83
C GLU A 28 7.10 11.63 -31.42
N PRO A 29 8.44 11.68 -31.19
CA PRO A 29 8.95 12.02 -29.89
C PRO A 29 8.42 13.38 -29.49
N VAL A 30 7.68 13.45 -28.37
CA VAL A 30 7.18 14.71 -27.82
C VAL A 30 8.41 15.62 -27.62
N PRO A 31 8.43 16.82 -28.24
CA PRO A 31 9.52 17.76 -28.06
C PRO A 31 9.80 17.99 -26.57
N ASP A 32 11.06 17.84 -26.16
CA ASP A 32 11.54 17.91 -24.77
C ASP A 32 11.10 19.22 -24.05
N ASP A 33 10.78 20.26 -24.81
CA ASP A 33 10.31 21.57 -24.37
C ASP A 33 8.85 21.57 -23.83
N LEU A 34 7.99 20.63 -24.27
CA LEU A 34 6.58 20.57 -23.82
C LEU A 34 6.41 20.09 -22.37
N LEU A 35 7.44 19.43 -21.81
CA LEU A 35 7.48 18.98 -20.41
C LEU A 35 8.43 19.83 -19.54
N ASP A 36 9.02 20.89 -20.09
CA ASP A 36 9.91 21.77 -19.35
C ASP A 36 9.13 22.70 -18.39
N THR A 37 8.90 22.18 -17.19
CA THR A 37 8.19 22.89 -16.11
C THR A 37 9.08 23.85 -15.32
N ARG A 38 10.37 24.02 -15.68
CA ARG A 38 11.33 24.83 -14.90
C ARG A 38 10.87 26.28 -14.74
N ARG A 39 10.37 26.90 -15.82
CA ARG A 39 9.85 28.30 -15.76
C ARG A 39 8.68 28.45 -14.80
N ALA A 40 7.73 27.52 -14.83
CA ALA A 40 6.56 27.55 -13.93
C ALA A 40 6.99 27.35 -12.48
N ARG A 41 7.87 26.36 -12.22
CA ARG A 41 8.45 26.10 -10.90
C ARG A 41 9.18 27.33 -10.35
N ASP A 42 10.03 27.96 -11.16
CA ASP A 42 10.84 29.09 -10.74
C ASP A 42 9.96 30.33 -10.44
N ALA A 43 8.89 30.53 -11.22
CA ALA A 43 7.90 31.58 -10.95
C ALA A 43 7.13 31.34 -9.64
N ILE A 44 6.73 30.10 -9.35
CA ILE A 44 6.10 29.72 -8.08
C ILE A 44 7.06 30.00 -6.92
N PHE A 45 8.31 29.54 -7.01
CA PHE A 45 9.29 29.78 -5.96
C PHE A 45 9.62 31.26 -5.77
N ALA A 46 9.67 32.06 -6.85
CA ALA A 46 9.84 33.51 -6.75
C ALA A 46 8.68 34.18 -6.01
N ARG A 47 7.43 33.77 -6.26
CA ARG A 47 6.25 34.27 -5.53
C ARG A 47 6.31 33.93 -4.04
N ILE A 48 6.66 32.68 -3.70
CA ILE A 48 6.80 32.24 -2.29
C ILE A 48 7.89 33.05 -1.58
N ARG A 49 9.04 33.21 -2.24
CA ARG A 49 10.17 34.01 -1.77
C ARG A 49 9.80 35.47 -1.49
N ASN A 50 9.14 36.11 -2.45
CA ASN A 50 8.66 37.49 -2.28
C ASN A 50 7.66 37.62 -1.13
N ALA A 51 6.74 36.65 -0.96
CA ALA A 51 5.79 36.64 0.16
C ALA A 51 6.49 36.51 1.52
N GLN A 52 7.62 35.81 1.58
CA GLN A 52 8.47 35.68 2.78
C GLN A 52 9.45 36.86 2.96
N ARG A 53 9.38 37.91 2.12
CA ARG A 53 10.32 39.04 2.09
C ARG A 53 11.78 38.61 1.85
N ARG A 54 11.97 37.51 1.12
CA ARG A 54 13.28 36.97 0.74
C ARG A 54 13.38 36.95 -0.78
N SER A 55 13.75 38.07 -1.40
CA SER A 55 13.78 38.20 -2.87
C SER A 55 14.94 37.45 -3.55
N GLU A 56 16.01 37.13 -2.81
CA GLU A 56 17.19 36.44 -3.34
C GLU A 56 17.01 34.91 -3.39
N PRO A 57 17.60 34.22 -4.38
CA PRO A 57 17.68 32.77 -4.37
C PRO A 57 18.42 32.25 -3.12
N PRO A 58 18.19 31.00 -2.70
CA PRO A 58 18.96 30.40 -1.60
C PRO A 58 20.46 30.53 -1.85
N THR A 59 21.22 30.87 -0.83
CA THR A 59 22.68 30.92 -0.86
C THR A 59 23.28 29.51 -0.91
N GLN A 60 24.58 29.39 -1.22
CA GLN A 60 25.25 28.09 -1.14
C GLN A 60 25.27 27.56 0.30
N GLY A 61 25.54 28.43 1.28
CA GLY A 61 25.51 28.04 2.69
C GLY A 61 24.13 27.54 3.15
N GLU A 62 23.04 28.10 2.65
CA GLU A 62 21.69 27.58 2.92
C GLU A 62 21.47 26.21 2.27
N ARG A 63 22.00 25.97 1.07
CA ARG A 63 21.96 24.65 0.43
C ARG A 63 22.76 23.61 1.20
N ASP A 64 23.97 23.97 1.63
CA ASP A 64 24.85 23.10 2.41
C ASP A 64 24.21 22.78 3.77
N ALA A 65 23.61 23.78 4.44
CA ALA A 65 22.88 23.56 5.69
C ALA A 65 21.68 22.62 5.53
N VAL A 66 20.97 22.69 4.40
CA VAL A 66 19.89 21.74 4.08
C VAL A 66 20.45 20.34 3.83
N ALA A 67 21.55 20.22 3.07
CA ALA A 67 22.20 18.94 2.82
C ALA A 67 22.67 18.29 4.15
N ASP A 68 23.31 19.06 5.02
CA ASP A 68 23.74 18.63 6.35
C ASP A 68 22.56 18.24 7.24
N TYR A 69 21.44 18.97 7.17
CA TYR A 69 20.22 18.63 7.91
C TYR A 69 19.64 17.29 7.45
N LEU A 70 19.54 17.09 6.14
CA LEU A 70 19.05 15.83 5.57
C LEU A 70 19.98 14.67 5.93
N ALA A 71 21.29 14.86 5.88
CA ALA A 71 22.27 13.83 6.22
C ALA A 71 22.19 13.41 7.70
N ARG A 72 21.97 14.37 8.62
CA ARG A 72 21.92 14.10 10.07
C ARG A 72 20.66 13.41 10.55
N HIS A 73 19.57 13.42 9.77
CA HIS A 73 18.27 12.84 10.15
C HIS A 73 17.85 13.19 11.59
N PRO A 74 17.75 14.49 11.95
CA PRO A 74 17.46 14.89 13.32
C PRO A 74 16.11 14.33 13.77
N ALA A 75 16.09 13.75 14.97
CA ALA A 75 14.88 13.20 15.55
C ALA A 75 13.93 14.33 16.00
N GLY A 76 12.66 14.21 15.63
CA GLY A 76 11.60 15.02 16.22
C GLY A 76 11.28 14.60 17.66
N PRO A 77 10.38 15.34 18.34
CA PRO A 77 9.81 14.90 19.62
C PRO A 77 9.11 13.55 19.48
N ARG A 78 9.36 12.64 20.42
CA ARG A 78 8.76 11.29 20.43
C ARG A 78 7.98 11.07 21.72
N PRO A 79 6.76 10.51 21.66
CA PRO A 79 6.06 10.13 22.88
C PRO A 79 6.79 8.97 23.57
N PRO A 80 6.72 8.87 24.90
CA PRO A 80 7.30 7.74 25.61
C PRO A 80 6.55 6.45 25.25
N VAL A 81 7.28 5.44 24.79
CA VAL A 81 6.76 4.10 24.53
C VAL A 81 7.16 3.17 25.68
N PRO A 82 6.25 2.32 26.20
CA PRO A 82 6.59 1.35 27.24
C PRO A 82 7.70 0.37 26.82
N ALA A 83 8.39 -0.22 27.79
CA ALA A 83 9.46 -1.18 27.52
C ALA A 83 8.95 -2.48 26.85
N ASP A 84 7.75 -2.94 27.22
CA ASP A 84 7.10 -4.08 26.57
C ASP A 84 6.41 -3.62 25.27
N LEU A 85 7.19 -3.62 24.19
CA LEU A 85 6.74 -3.21 22.87
C LEU A 85 5.64 -4.12 22.32
N THR A 86 5.71 -5.42 22.57
CA THR A 86 4.73 -6.38 22.06
C THR A 86 3.36 -6.14 22.70
N ALA A 87 3.31 -6.00 24.03
CA ALA A 87 2.06 -5.71 24.72
C ALA A 87 1.50 -4.35 24.33
N HIS A 88 2.36 -3.34 24.17
CA HIS A 88 1.93 -2.01 23.73
C HIS A 88 1.37 -2.03 22.30
N PHE A 89 2.09 -2.66 21.37
CA PHE A 89 1.63 -2.88 20.00
C PHE A 89 0.27 -3.58 19.96
N ALA A 90 0.10 -4.67 20.72
CA ALA A 90 -1.15 -5.40 20.76
C ALA A 90 -2.32 -4.51 21.22
N GLY A 91 -2.11 -3.74 22.28
CA GLY A 91 -3.12 -2.79 22.78
C GLY A 91 -3.49 -1.72 21.76
N GLN A 92 -2.50 -1.15 21.06
CA GLN A 92 -2.77 -0.13 20.03
C GLN A 92 -3.43 -0.71 18.78
N ALA A 93 -2.98 -1.88 18.32
CA ALA A 93 -3.55 -2.56 17.17
C ALA A 93 -5.03 -2.91 17.41
N GLN A 94 -5.38 -3.37 18.63
CA GLN A 94 -6.77 -3.61 19.03
C GLN A 94 -7.61 -2.31 19.05
N ARG A 95 -7.04 -1.19 19.53
CA ARG A 95 -7.72 0.12 19.46
C ARG A 95 -7.97 0.57 18.02
N MET A 96 -7.12 0.15 17.09
CA MET A 96 -7.30 0.35 15.65
C MET A 96 -8.20 -0.71 14.99
N ALA A 97 -8.83 -1.59 15.78
CA ALA A 97 -9.72 -2.67 15.34
C ALA A 97 -9.03 -3.81 14.56
N SER A 98 -7.71 -3.93 14.67
CA SER A 98 -7.02 -5.16 14.28
C SER A 98 -7.27 -6.27 15.32
N THR A 99 -7.28 -7.51 14.86
CA THR A 99 -7.25 -8.68 15.73
C THR A 99 -5.84 -9.26 15.78
N LEU A 100 -5.52 -10.03 16.82
CA LEU A 100 -4.19 -10.62 16.99
C LEU A 100 -4.28 -12.10 17.37
N ASP A 101 -3.34 -12.89 16.87
CA ASP A 101 -2.96 -14.21 17.39
C ASP A 101 -1.46 -14.20 17.70
N THR A 102 -1.01 -15.06 18.61
CA THR A 102 0.42 -15.21 18.94
C THR A 102 0.80 -16.67 18.85
N VAL A 103 1.86 -16.94 18.10
CA VAL A 103 2.41 -18.28 17.91
C VAL A 103 3.87 -18.32 18.34
N ALA A 104 4.36 -19.50 18.69
CA ALA A 104 5.75 -19.66 19.06
C ALA A 104 6.64 -19.51 17.83
N THR A 105 6.35 -20.28 16.77
CA THR A 105 7.24 -20.43 15.62
C THR A 105 6.55 -20.12 14.29
N MET A 106 7.36 -19.84 13.25
CA MET A 106 6.84 -19.65 11.88
C MET A 106 6.05 -20.86 11.35
N ALA A 107 6.36 -22.07 11.81
CA ALA A 107 5.66 -23.29 11.39
C ALA A 107 4.20 -23.36 11.86
N GLU A 108 3.84 -22.60 12.91
CA GLU A 108 2.48 -22.56 13.46
C GLU A 108 1.59 -21.52 12.77
N VAL A 109 2.17 -20.62 11.97
CA VAL A 109 1.45 -19.55 11.27
C VAL A 109 0.34 -20.09 10.37
N PRO A 110 0.53 -21.15 9.55
CA PRO A 110 -0.55 -21.71 8.75
C PRO A 110 -1.75 -22.18 9.58
N ALA A 111 -1.51 -22.85 10.71
CA ALA A 111 -2.58 -23.31 11.60
C ALA A 111 -3.31 -22.14 12.25
N ALA A 112 -2.60 -21.07 12.63
CA ALA A 112 -3.21 -19.85 13.15
C ALA A 112 -4.11 -19.15 12.11
N ALA A 113 -3.61 -18.99 10.89
CA ALA A 113 -4.40 -18.45 9.79
C ALA A 113 -5.64 -19.30 9.51
N ALA A 114 -5.51 -20.63 9.47
CA ALA A 114 -6.63 -21.55 9.28
C ALA A 114 -7.71 -21.40 10.36
N ARG A 115 -7.31 -21.32 11.64
CA ARG A 115 -8.24 -21.07 12.76
C ARG A 115 -8.97 -19.74 12.60
N TYR A 116 -8.26 -18.68 12.24
CA TYR A 116 -8.85 -17.36 12.03
C TYR A 116 -9.88 -17.36 10.89
N LEU A 117 -9.52 -17.94 9.73
CA LEU A 117 -10.44 -18.06 8.58
C LEU A 117 -11.68 -18.88 8.91
N ALA A 118 -11.51 -20.02 9.59
CA ALA A 118 -12.62 -20.86 10.02
C ALA A 118 -13.55 -20.13 11.01
N GLY A 119 -12.98 -19.37 11.96
CA GLY A 119 -13.76 -18.55 12.91
C GLY A 119 -14.61 -17.47 12.24
N LEU A 120 -14.23 -17.03 11.05
CA LEU A 120 -14.98 -16.08 10.22
C LEU A 120 -15.92 -16.76 9.21
N GLY A 121 -15.89 -18.10 9.09
CA GLY A 121 -16.62 -18.83 8.05
C GLY A 121 -16.13 -18.56 6.63
N LEU A 122 -14.88 -18.12 6.46
CA LEU A 122 -14.27 -17.87 5.15
C LEU A 122 -13.72 -19.16 4.55
N ALA A 123 -13.77 -19.27 3.22
CA ALA A 123 -13.10 -20.35 2.52
C ALA A 123 -11.59 -20.34 2.85
N PRO A 124 -10.95 -21.50 3.09
CA PRO A 124 -9.54 -21.56 3.46
C PRO A 124 -8.65 -21.41 2.22
N ARG A 125 -8.76 -20.26 1.56
CA ARG A 125 -8.04 -19.89 0.34
C ARG A 125 -7.46 -18.49 0.52
N ALA A 126 -6.22 -18.29 0.10
CA ALA A 126 -5.59 -16.98 0.16
C ALA A 126 -4.54 -16.79 -0.93
N VAL A 127 -4.21 -15.53 -1.21
CA VAL A 127 -2.98 -15.17 -1.89
C VAL A 127 -1.95 -14.68 -0.88
N ALA A 128 -0.68 -14.98 -1.13
CA ALA A 128 0.40 -14.58 -0.23
C ALA A 128 1.59 -13.98 -0.98
N TRP A 129 2.42 -13.25 -0.25
CA TRP A 129 3.76 -12.91 -0.74
C TRP A 129 4.67 -14.13 -0.79
N ARG A 130 5.62 -14.12 -1.74
CA ARG A 130 6.53 -15.24 -1.99
C ARG A 130 7.39 -15.63 -0.79
N ALA A 131 7.67 -14.69 0.12
CA ALA A 131 8.44 -14.96 1.34
C ALA A 131 7.79 -16.04 2.23
N LEU A 132 6.47 -16.24 2.14
CA LEU A 132 5.72 -17.20 2.93
C LEU A 132 5.48 -18.53 2.19
N GLN A 133 6.06 -18.73 1.00
CA GLN A 133 5.81 -19.91 0.17
C GLN A 133 6.27 -21.24 0.80
N SER A 134 7.25 -21.18 1.71
CA SER A 134 7.88 -22.36 2.32
C SER A 134 7.08 -22.94 3.49
N LEU A 135 6.06 -22.23 3.97
CA LEU A 135 5.22 -22.71 5.08
C LEU A 135 4.26 -23.79 4.60
N ASP A 136 3.94 -24.74 5.48
CA ASP A 136 3.05 -25.86 5.18
C ASP A 136 1.56 -25.45 5.25
N TRP A 137 1.14 -24.61 4.29
CA TRP A 137 -0.24 -24.17 4.16
C TRP A 137 -1.21 -25.33 3.88
N ALA A 138 -0.78 -26.26 3.02
CA ALA A 138 -1.59 -27.42 2.65
C ALA A 138 -1.82 -28.36 3.85
N GLY A 139 -0.80 -28.60 4.69
CA GLY A 139 -0.94 -29.37 5.92
C GLY A 139 -1.90 -28.73 6.93
N ALA A 140 -2.03 -27.40 6.93
CA ALA A 140 -3.03 -26.67 7.72
C ALA A 140 -4.41 -26.57 7.05
N GLY A 141 -4.57 -27.13 5.84
CA GLY A 141 -5.83 -27.10 5.09
C GLY A 141 -6.15 -25.77 4.41
N VAL A 142 -5.15 -24.89 4.22
CA VAL A 142 -5.30 -23.61 3.52
C VAL A 142 -4.65 -23.67 2.14
N ALA A 143 -5.43 -23.44 1.09
CA ALA A 143 -4.90 -23.31 -0.26
C ALA A 143 -4.32 -21.91 -0.46
N VAL A 144 -2.99 -21.79 -0.49
CA VAL A 144 -2.30 -20.52 -0.66
C VAL A 144 -1.58 -20.46 -2.00
N GLU A 145 -1.82 -19.39 -2.75
CA GLU A 145 -1.12 -19.10 -4.00
C GLU A 145 -0.20 -17.87 -3.83
N CYS A 146 1.09 -18.02 -4.11
CA CYS A 146 2.05 -16.92 -4.03
C CYS A 146 2.05 -16.09 -5.31
N ARG A 147 1.06 -15.21 -5.46
CA ARG A 147 0.87 -14.33 -6.62
C ARG A 147 0.15 -13.03 -6.21
N PRO A 148 0.18 -11.98 -7.05
CA PRO A 148 -0.68 -10.82 -6.85
C PRO A 148 -2.18 -11.21 -6.83
N PRO A 149 -3.00 -10.54 -6.01
CA PRO A 149 -4.45 -10.72 -6.05
C PRO A 149 -4.99 -10.29 -7.42
N LEU A 150 -5.92 -11.07 -7.95
CA LEU A 150 -6.71 -10.75 -9.11
C LEU A 150 -8.03 -10.12 -8.65
N ARG A 151 -8.43 -9.03 -9.32
CA ARG A 151 -9.77 -8.47 -9.16
C ARG A 151 -10.56 -8.78 -10.42
N ASP A 152 -11.39 -9.81 -10.35
CA ASP A 152 -12.35 -10.13 -11.40
C ASP A 152 -13.75 -9.72 -10.91
N PRO A 153 -14.37 -8.68 -11.52
CA PRO A 153 -15.70 -8.20 -11.13
C PRO A 153 -16.79 -9.27 -11.16
N GLN A 154 -16.62 -10.36 -11.94
CA GLN A 154 -17.55 -11.49 -11.97
C GLN A 154 -17.21 -12.54 -10.91
N ALA A 155 -15.96 -12.58 -10.43
CA ALA A 155 -15.50 -13.43 -9.35
C ALA A 155 -15.72 -12.80 -7.96
N ASP A 156 -15.89 -11.49 -7.84
CA ASP A 156 -16.09 -10.79 -6.55
C ASP A 156 -17.32 -11.31 -5.75
N GLN A 157 -18.21 -12.10 -6.36
CA GLN A 157 -19.37 -12.71 -5.69
C GLN A 157 -19.12 -14.14 -5.15
N ASP A 158 -18.20 -14.93 -5.75
CA ASP A 158 -18.00 -16.35 -5.39
C ASP A 158 -16.53 -16.84 -5.45
N HIS A 159 -15.59 -16.07 -6.00
CA HIS A 159 -14.25 -16.53 -6.45
C HIS A 159 -13.10 -15.50 -6.32
N GLY A 160 -13.31 -14.33 -5.72
CA GLY A 160 -12.25 -13.32 -5.53
C GLY A 160 -11.15 -13.76 -4.56
N ASP A 161 -9.95 -13.19 -4.68
CA ASP A 161 -8.89 -13.36 -3.68
C ASP A 161 -9.23 -12.54 -2.42
N LEU A 162 -10.15 -13.05 -1.60
CA LEU A 162 -10.70 -12.36 -0.42
C LEU A 162 -9.71 -12.25 0.75
N VAL A 163 -8.65 -13.07 0.75
CA VAL A 163 -7.65 -13.12 1.81
C VAL A 163 -6.26 -12.89 1.23
N GLY A 164 -5.56 -11.89 1.75
CA GLY A 164 -4.16 -11.60 1.45
C GLY A 164 -3.28 -11.82 2.67
N ILE A 165 -2.19 -12.56 2.50
CA ILE A 165 -1.22 -12.85 3.56
C ILE A 165 0.13 -12.21 3.22
N THR A 166 0.66 -11.40 4.13
CA THR A 166 1.97 -10.76 3.96
C THR A 166 2.88 -11.09 5.13
N ASP A 167 4.19 -11.15 4.90
CA ASP A 167 5.12 -10.86 5.98
C ASP A 167 5.09 -9.35 6.27
N CYS A 168 5.81 -8.94 7.30
CA CYS A 168 5.86 -7.55 7.71
C CYS A 168 7.30 -7.12 7.90
N PHE A 169 7.68 -5.98 7.31
CA PHE A 169 9.04 -5.47 7.46
C PHE A 169 9.33 -5.12 8.92
N CYS A 170 8.43 -4.34 9.54
CA CYS A 170 8.38 -4.14 10.98
C CYS A 170 6.99 -3.67 11.41
N ALA A 171 6.65 -3.87 12.68
CA ALA A 171 5.45 -3.31 13.30
C ALA A 171 5.82 -2.19 14.26
N ILE A 172 4.94 -1.20 14.42
CA ILE A 172 5.16 0.02 15.19
C ILE A 172 4.29 -0.01 16.43
N ALA A 173 4.91 -0.11 17.60
CA ALA A 173 4.20 -0.27 18.86
C ALA A 173 3.38 0.97 19.23
N GLU A 174 3.91 2.17 19.03
CA GLU A 174 3.27 3.45 19.35
C GLU A 174 1.83 3.55 18.80
N THR A 175 1.64 3.13 17.55
CA THR A 175 0.39 3.31 16.81
C THR A 175 -0.36 2.01 16.51
N GLY A 176 0.24 0.86 16.83
CA GLY A 176 -0.34 -0.44 16.48
C GLY A 176 -0.35 -0.70 14.97
N SER A 177 0.65 -0.14 14.26
CA SER A 177 0.69 -0.13 12.79
C SER A 177 1.66 -1.16 12.23
N LEU A 178 1.45 -1.56 10.99
CA LEU A 178 2.32 -2.45 10.22
C LEU A 178 3.03 -1.63 9.15
N MET A 179 4.35 -1.79 8.99
CA MET A 179 5.10 -1.23 7.88
C MET A 179 5.41 -2.33 6.85
N LEU A 180 4.91 -2.14 5.64
CA LEU A 180 5.10 -3.02 4.50
C LEU A 180 5.95 -2.31 3.44
N LEU A 181 6.99 -2.97 2.97
CA LEU A 181 7.87 -2.47 1.91
C LEU A 181 7.52 -3.15 0.59
N SER A 182 7.22 -2.36 -0.44
CA SER A 182 6.94 -2.93 -1.76
C SER A 182 8.21 -3.48 -2.40
N GLY A 183 8.07 -4.55 -3.17
CA GLY A 183 9.13 -5.14 -3.96
C GLY A 183 8.56 -5.97 -5.11
N PRO A 184 9.41 -6.54 -5.98
CA PRO A 184 8.95 -7.38 -7.09
C PRO A 184 8.06 -8.54 -6.63
N GLU A 185 8.35 -9.10 -5.46
CA GLU A 185 7.60 -10.21 -4.83
C GLU A 185 6.74 -9.76 -3.64
N GLN A 186 6.77 -8.46 -3.31
CA GLN A 186 5.99 -7.83 -2.24
C GLN A 186 5.07 -6.77 -2.84
N VAL A 187 4.06 -7.22 -3.59
CA VAL A 187 3.11 -6.32 -4.23
C VAL A 187 2.16 -5.71 -3.19
N ALA A 188 2.01 -4.40 -3.21
CA ALA A 188 1.18 -3.67 -2.25
C ALA A 188 -0.29 -4.12 -2.27
N SER A 189 -0.78 -4.57 -3.42
CA SER A 189 -2.16 -5.01 -3.61
C SER A 189 -2.57 -6.16 -2.69
N THR A 190 -1.64 -7.03 -2.27
CA THR A 190 -1.95 -8.15 -1.35
C THR A 190 -2.47 -7.69 0.01
N ALA A 191 -2.05 -6.52 0.50
CA ALA A 191 -2.53 -5.95 1.76
C ALA A 191 -3.66 -4.92 1.60
N LEU A 192 -4.07 -4.63 0.35
CA LEU A 192 -4.99 -3.55 0.02
C LEU A 192 -6.28 -4.04 -0.65
N LEU A 193 -6.19 -4.97 -1.60
CA LEU A 193 -7.34 -5.41 -2.40
C LEU A 193 -8.18 -6.49 -1.69
N PRO A 194 -7.57 -7.51 -1.05
CA PRO A 194 -8.34 -8.50 -0.32
C PRO A 194 -9.12 -7.88 0.84
N GLU A 195 -10.32 -8.41 1.09
CA GLU A 195 -11.17 -7.99 2.20
C GLU A 195 -10.55 -8.28 3.57
N THR A 196 -9.72 -9.30 3.63
CA THR A 196 -9.03 -9.74 4.84
C THR A 196 -7.52 -9.73 4.61
N HIS A 197 -6.81 -8.93 5.40
CA HIS A 197 -5.36 -8.92 5.42
C HIS A 197 -4.85 -9.64 6.67
N ILE A 198 -4.03 -10.67 6.47
CA ILE A 198 -3.30 -11.35 7.54
C ILE A 198 -1.82 -10.96 7.44
N ALA A 199 -1.29 -10.34 8.48
CA ALA A 199 0.11 -9.94 8.55
C ALA A 199 0.87 -10.81 9.54
N VAL A 200 1.98 -11.38 9.10
CA VAL A 200 2.89 -12.17 9.94
C VAL A 200 4.01 -11.26 10.43
N VAL A 201 4.13 -11.12 11.75
CA VAL A 201 5.05 -10.18 12.40
C VAL A 201 5.96 -10.92 13.36
N PRO A 202 7.27 -11.03 13.08
CA PRO A 202 8.24 -11.45 14.08
C PRO A 202 8.23 -10.49 15.27
N GLN A 203 8.22 -11.00 16.50
CA GLN A 203 8.26 -10.18 17.72
C GLN A 203 9.50 -9.28 17.74
N SER A 204 10.63 -9.78 17.24
CA SER A 204 11.89 -9.05 17.10
C SER A 204 11.82 -7.86 16.13
N ARG A 205 10.77 -7.79 15.31
CA ARG A 205 10.52 -6.72 14.33
C ARG A 205 9.45 -5.72 14.81
N ILE A 206 9.06 -5.76 16.09
CA ILE A 206 8.22 -4.73 16.71
C ILE A 206 9.14 -3.62 17.22
N VAL A 207 9.07 -2.44 16.60
CA VAL A 207 9.83 -1.25 16.97
C VAL A 207 8.98 -0.29 17.79
N ALA A 208 9.64 0.61 18.54
CA ALA A 208 8.95 1.52 19.43
C ALA A 208 8.04 2.50 18.70
N ASP A 209 8.58 3.22 17.71
CA ASP A 209 7.96 4.38 17.07
C ASP A 209 8.21 4.40 15.54
N LEU A 210 7.54 5.32 14.86
CA LEU A 210 7.63 5.45 13.39
C LEU A 210 9.06 5.85 12.95
N GLU A 211 9.75 6.67 13.74
CA GLU A 211 11.14 7.07 13.49
C GLU A 211 12.10 5.88 13.51
N ALA A 212 11.93 4.96 14.47
CA ALA A 212 12.68 3.72 14.57
C ALA A 212 12.41 2.82 13.36
N ALA A 213 11.16 2.75 12.88
CA ALA A 213 10.83 2.01 11.67
C ALA A 213 11.57 2.57 10.44
N TYR A 214 11.54 3.89 10.22
CA TYR A 214 12.29 4.51 9.11
C TYR A 214 13.81 4.46 9.29
N ALA A 215 14.31 4.47 10.53
CA ALA A 215 15.72 4.22 10.79
C ALA A 215 16.12 2.80 10.37
N LEU A 216 15.30 1.80 10.68
CA LEU A 216 15.49 0.42 10.25
C LEU A 216 15.48 0.29 8.73
N VAL A 217 14.54 0.96 8.03
CA VAL A 217 14.52 0.99 6.56
C VAL A 217 15.82 1.57 6.01
N ARG A 218 16.31 2.69 6.54
CA ARG A 218 17.57 3.29 6.09
C ARG A 218 18.75 2.35 6.31
N THR A 219 18.83 1.68 7.46
CA THR A 219 19.94 0.77 7.77
C THR A 219 19.93 -0.49 6.90
N GLU A 220 18.77 -1.08 6.65
CA GLU A 220 18.68 -2.38 5.95
C GLU A 220 18.49 -2.27 4.44
N ARG A 221 17.89 -1.17 3.95
CA ARG A 221 17.61 -0.97 2.53
C ARG A 221 18.46 0.13 1.89
N GLY A 222 19.00 1.06 2.67
CA GLY A 222 19.74 2.23 2.18
C GLY A 222 18.82 3.30 1.56
N GLU A 223 17.94 2.89 0.66
CA GLU A 223 16.96 3.74 -0.01
C GLU A 223 15.53 3.25 0.25
N LEU A 224 14.55 4.17 0.14
CA LEU A 224 13.15 3.79 0.23
C LEU A 224 12.74 3.00 -1.02
N PRO A 225 11.98 1.90 -0.86
CA PRO A 225 11.40 1.22 -2.00
C PRO A 225 10.37 2.12 -2.70
N ARG A 226 9.94 1.70 -3.90
CA ARG A 226 8.89 2.37 -4.69
C ARG A 226 7.67 2.79 -3.85
N ALA A 227 7.25 1.95 -2.92
CA ALA A 227 6.19 2.25 -1.97
C ALA A 227 6.51 1.67 -0.59
N THR A 228 6.25 2.46 0.45
CA THR A 228 6.25 2.06 1.86
C THR A 228 4.85 2.30 2.40
N ASN A 229 4.14 1.23 2.78
CA ASN A 229 2.76 1.32 3.26
C ASN A 229 2.75 1.14 4.77
N VAL A 230 2.17 2.11 5.48
CA VAL A 230 1.93 2.02 6.92
C VAL A 230 0.43 1.76 7.15
N ILE A 231 0.09 0.59 7.68
CA ILE A 231 -1.29 0.12 7.82
C ILE A 231 -1.67 0.13 9.30
N SER A 232 -2.66 0.95 9.67
CA SER A 232 -3.14 1.13 11.05
C SER A 232 -4.55 0.55 11.23
N GLY A 233 -4.67 -0.76 11.02
CA GLY A 233 -5.94 -1.49 11.11
C GLY A 233 -6.78 -1.45 9.83
N PRO A 234 -8.04 -1.93 9.90
CA PRO A 234 -8.96 -1.98 8.76
C PRO A 234 -9.22 -0.62 8.12
N SER A 235 -9.48 -0.62 6.82
CA SER A 235 -9.86 0.59 6.11
C SER A 235 -11.21 1.10 6.63
N ARG A 236 -11.27 2.37 7.02
CA ARG A 236 -12.47 3.06 7.47
C ARG A 236 -12.52 4.42 6.81
N THR A 237 -13.62 4.74 6.14
CA THR A 237 -13.92 6.10 5.69
C THR A 237 -15.03 6.65 6.57
N GLY A 238 -14.78 7.80 7.20
CA GLY A 238 -15.78 8.54 7.99
C GLY A 238 -16.42 9.69 7.21
N ASP A 239 -16.16 9.78 5.91
CA ASP A 239 -16.46 10.94 5.05
C ASP A 239 -17.64 10.69 4.09
N ILE A 240 -18.56 9.82 4.49
CA ILE A 240 -19.88 9.71 3.84
C ILE A 240 -20.92 9.89 4.94
N GLU A 241 -21.48 11.10 5.01
CA GLU A 241 -22.67 11.39 5.83
C GLU A 241 -22.52 11.07 7.33
N GLN A 242 -21.31 11.23 7.89
CA GLN A 242 -20.99 10.94 9.31
C GLN A 242 -21.20 9.47 9.73
N THR A 243 -21.34 8.56 8.76
CA THR A 243 -21.46 7.13 9.03
C THR A 243 -20.14 6.45 8.73
N ILE A 244 -19.63 5.64 9.66
CA ILE A 244 -18.39 4.89 9.44
C ILE A 244 -18.70 3.76 8.46
N VAL A 245 -18.13 3.84 7.26
CA VAL A 245 -18.13 2.73 6.30
C VAL A 245 -16.80 2.00 6.40
N LEU A 246 -16.85 0.69 6.66
CA LEU A 246 -15.68 -0.19 6.68
C LEU A 246 -15.38 -0.67 5.26
N GLY A 247 -14.10 -0.61 4.86
CA GLY A 247 -13.52 -1.14 3.61
C GLY A 247 -13.93 -0.49 2.29
N ALA A 248 -14.15 0.82 2.29
CA ALA A 248 -14.34 1.56 1.03
C ALA A 248 -13.08 1.53 0.12
N HIS A 249 -11.88 1.46 0.69
CA HIS A 249 -10.60 1.59 -0.03
C HIS A 249 -9.51 0.59 0.40
N GLY A 250 -9.86 -0.45 1.17
CA GLY A 250 -8.92 -1.42 1.70
C GLY A 250 -9.61 -2.55 2.49
N PRO A 251 -8.85 -3.44 3.15
CA PRO A 251 -9.42 -4.59 3.85
C PRO A 251 -10.44 -4.19 4.93
N TYR A 252 -11.53 -4.97 5.03
CA TYR A 252 -12.49 -4.92 6.15
C TYR A 252 -11.89 -5.43 7.45
N ARG A 253 -10.89 -6.32 7.35
CA ARG A 253 -10.29 -7.01 8.51
C ARG A 253 -8.79 -7.03 8.38
N VAL A 254 -8.11 -6.65 9.46
CA VAL A 254 -6.67 -6.83 9.62
C VAL A 254 -6.44 -7.76 10.81
N HIS A 255 -5.73 -8.86 10.56
CA HIS A 255 -5.35 -9.83 11.57
C HIS A 255 -3.83 -9.93 11.62
N VAL A 256 -3.26 -9.83 12.81
CA VAL A 256 -1.82 -9.88 13.03
C VAL A 256 -1.45 -11.16 13.74
N ILE A 257 -0.57 -11.96 13.14
CA ILE A 257 0.00 -13.14 13.78
C ILE A 257 1.40 -12.77 14.24
N VAL A 258 1.58 -12.65 15.56
CA VAL A 258 2.89 -12.36 16.17
C VAL A 258 3.64 -13.66 16.39
N VAL A 259 4.88 -13.75 15.89
CA VAL A 259 5.76 -14.92 16.03
C VAL A 259 6.85 -14.60 17.04
N THR A 260 6.84 -15.27 18.18
CA THR A 260 7.74 -14.96 19.30
C THR A 260 9.16 -15.52 19.14
N GLN A 261 9.32 -16.59 18.36
CA GLN A 261 10.59 -17.28 18.08
C GLN A 261 10.77 -17.42 16.56
N ALA A 262 10.98 -16.28 15.91
CA ALA A 262 11.20 -16.18 14.46
C ALA A 262 12.69 -16.05 14.13
#